data_AF-A0A0F9FJB7-F1
#
_entry.id   AF-A0A0F9FJB7-F1
#
_cell.length_a   1.000
_cell.length_b   1.000
_cell.length_c   1.000
_cell.angle_alpha   90.00
_cell.angle_beta   90.00
_cell.angle_gamma   90.00
#
_symmetry.space_group_name_H-M   'P 1'
#
loop_
_entity.id
_entity.type
_entity.pdbx_description
1 polymer ?
#
loop_
_entity_poly.entity_id
_entity_poly.type
_entity_poly.pdbx_seq_one_letter_code
_entity_poly.pdbx_strand_id
1 'polypeptide(L)'
;LRRLQFDKAKGQEAKLFTDKDGNIIKDEKGKPFIIQPGYAPDTTMQIWLGKQQLGQTDQMSVNRMEVAVSVIHKNFDKDKKEGKDATE
;
A
#
# COMPACT_ATOMS: atom_id res chain seq x y z
N LEU A 1 0.92 0.71 -10.04
CA LEU A 1 1.26 1.03 -8.63
C LEU A 1 2.48 1.95 -8.49
N ARG A 2 3.67 1.61 -9.05
CA ARG A 2 4.91 2.39 -8.82
C ARG A 2 4.82 3.89 -9.11
N ARG A 3 4.18 4.29 -10.21
CA ARG A 3 4.05 5.71 -10.60
C ARG A 3 3.38 6.56 -9.51
N LEU A 4 2.29 6.07 -8.92
CA LEU A 4 1.57 6.75 -7.85
C LEU A 4 2.39 6.85 -6.55
N GLN A 5 3.25 5.87 -6.27
CA GLN A 5 4.15 5.91 -5.12
C GLN A 5 5.25 6.96 -5.31
N PHE A 6 5.77 7.11 -6.53
CA PHE A 6 6.70 8.20 -6.87
C PHE A 6 6.04 9.58 -6.78
N ASP A 7 4.81 9.70 -7.26
CA ASP A 7 4.07 10.98 -7.20
C ASP A 7 3.81 11.37 -5.73
N LYS A 8 3.41 10.42 -4.89
CA LYS A 8 3.25 10.65 -3.45
C LYS A 8 4.56 11.01 -2.74
N ALA A 9 5.66 10.34 -3.08
CA ALA A 9 6.96 10.60 -2.49
C ALA A 9 7.56 11.96 -2.88
N LYS A 10 7.15 12.52 -4.03
CA LYS A 10 7.54 13.87 -4.47
C LYS A 10 6.63 14.96 -3.91
N GLY A 11 5.42 14.62 -3.51
CA GLY A 11 4.40 15.61 -3.18
C GLY A 11 3.86 16.28 -4.45
N GLN A 12 2.95 17.22 -4.24
CA GLN A 12 2.37 18.00 -5.33
C GLN A 12 2.21 19.45 -4.89
N GLU A 13 2.67 20.39 -5.71
CA GLU A 13 2.41 21.81 -5.48
C GLU A 13 0.95 22.17 -5.79
N ALA A 14 0.46 23.20 -5.11
CA ALA A 14 -0.89 23.71 -5.36
C ALA A 14 -0.95 24.38 -6.74
N LYS A 15 -1.99 24.08 -7.52
CA LYS A 15 -2.26 24.80 -8.77
C LYS A 15 -3.16 25.98 -8.49
N LEU A 16 -2.73 27.17 -8.91
CA LEU A 16 -3.43 28.43 -8.70
C LEU A 16 -4.13 28.87 -10.00
N PHE A 17 -5.23 29.61 -9.87
CA PHE A 17 -5.85 30.28 -10.99
C PHE A 17 -4.94 31.40 -11.51
N THR A 18 -4.74 31.40 -12.82
CA THR A 18 -3.96 32.40 -13.54
C THR A 18 -4.83 33.06 -14.60
N ASP A 19 -4.61 34.35 -14.82
CA ASP A 19 -5.22 35.10 -15.92
C ASP A 19 -4.47 34.81 -17.24
N LYS A 20 -4.96 35.33 -18.36
CA LYS A 20 -4.38 35.17 -19.71
C LYS A 20 -2.93 35.64 -19.81
N ASP A 21 -2.54 36.57 -18.95
CA ASP A 21 -1.18 37.10 -18.87
C ASP A 21 -0.28 36.31 -17.90
N GLY A 22 -0.77 35.21 -17.32
CA GLY A 22 -0.02 34.36 -16.39
C GLY A 22 0.01 34.86 -14.93
N ASN A 23 -0.67 35.96 -14.63
CA ASN A 23 -0.74 36.52 -13.27
C ASN A 23 -1.71 35.72 -12.38
N ILE A 24 -1.34 35.50 -11.12
CA ILE A 24 -2.18 34.77 -10.16
C ILE A 24 -3.39 35.61 -9.78
N ILE A 25 -4.59 35.05 -9.95
CA ILE A 25 -5.85 35.69 -9.54
C ILE A 25 -5.99 35.58 -8.02
N LYS A 26 -6.21 36.71 -7.37
CA LYS A 26 -6.36 36.83 -5.91
C LYS A 26 -7.77 37.29 -5.56
N ASP A 27 -8.26 36.82 -4.41
CA ASP A 27 -9.48 37.28 -3.75
C ASP A 27 -9.31 38.70 -3.17
N GLU A 28 -10.39 39.33 -2.72
CA GLU A 28 -10.42 40.68 -2.12
C GLU A 28 -9.47 40.82 -0.92
N LYS A 29 -9.14 39.71 -0.25
CA LYS A 29 -8.19 39.63 0.86
C LYS A 29 -6.74 39.41 0.42
N GLY A 30 -6.47 39.43 -0.88
CA GLY A 30 -5.15 39.19 -1.47
C GLY A 30 -4.70 37.72 -1.47
N LYS A 31 -5.60 36.77 -1.19
CA LYS A 31 -5.30 35.32 -1.20
C LYS A 31 -5.50 34.74 -2.59
N PRO A 32 -4.61 33.89 -3.11
CA PRO A 32 -4.75 33.30 -4.43
C PRO A 32 -5.88 32.26 -4.47
N PHE A 33 -6.60 32.19 -5.59
CA PHE A 33 -7.58 31.12 -5.82
C PHE A 33 -6.88 29.81 -6.19
N ILE A 34 -7.19 28.74 -5.46
CA ILE A 34 -6.58 27.42 -5.62
C ILE A 34 -7.50 26.54 -6.48
N ILE A 35 -7.02 26.08 -7.63
CA ILE A 35 -7.69 25.10 -8.49
C ILE A 35 -7.57 23.70 -7.91
N GLN A 36 -6.34 23.36 -7.50
CA GLN A 36 -6.02 22.04 -6.98
C GLN A 36 -5.13 22.20 -5.75
N PRO A 37 -5.53 21.64 -4.59
CA PRO A 37 -4.71 21.70 -3.39
C PRO A 37 -3.43 20.89 -3.59
N GLY A 38 -2.32 21.47 -3.17
CA GLY A 38 -1.06 20.75 -3.06
C GLY A 38 -1.04 19.87 -1.80
N TYR A 39 -0.12 18.91 -1.77
CA TYR A 39 0.16 18.12 -0.58
C TYR A 39 1.66 17.92 -0.43
N ALA A 40 2.10 17.87 0.83
CA ALA A 40 3.50 17.65 1.16
C ALA A 40 3.94 16.23 0.75
N PRO A 41 5.23 16.04 0.44
CA PRO A 41 5.79 14.72 0.15
C PRO A 41 5.52 13.71 1.28
N ASP A 42 5.09 12.50 0.93
CA ASP A 42 4.83 11.43 1.90
C ASP A 42 6.14 10.75 2.32
N THR A 43 6.56 10.98 3.57
CA THR A 43 7.77 10.43 4.17
C THR A 43 7.80 8.90 4.13
N THR A 44 6.66 8.23 4.33
CA THR A 44 6.60 6.76 4.30
C THR A 44 6.90 6.24 2.89
N MET A 45 6.39 6.93 1.86
CA MET A 45 6.69 6.56 0.47
C MET A 45 8.13 6.86 0.07
N GLN A 46 8.74 7.93 0.59
CA GLN A 46 10.17 8.21 0.39
C GLN A 46 11.08 7.13 0.98
N ILE A 47 10.82 6.72 2.23
CA ILE A 47 11.57 5.66 2.91
C ILE A 47 11.42 4.34 2.15
N TRP A 48 10.19 4.01 1.75
CA TRP A 48 9.91 2.78 1.00
C TRP A 48 10.67 2.75 -0.33
N LEU A 49 10.65 3.84 -1.11
CA LEU A 49 11.41 3.94 -2.36
C LEU A 49 12.92 3.84 -2.13
N GLY A 50 13.45 4.50 -1.10
CA GLY A 50 14.85 4.41 -0.72
C GLY A 50 15.29 2.98 -0.42
N LYS A 51 14.51 2.24 0.40
CA LYS A 51 14.76 0.82 0.67
C LYS A 51 14.77 -0.03 -0.60
N GLN A 52 13.82 0.19 -1.51
CA GLN A 52 13.76 -0.52 -2.79
C GLN A 52 14.98 -0.23 -3.68
N GLN A 53 15.47 1.02 -3.71
CA GLN A 53 16.67 1.40 -4.48
C GLN A 53 17.96 0.79 -3.91
N LEU A 54 18.06 0.68 -2.57
CA LEU A 54 19.20 0.04 -1.90
C LEU A 54 19.20 -1.49 -2.03
N GLY A 55 18.21 -2.09 -2.71
CA GLY A 55 18.06 -3.55 -2.76
C GLY A 55 17.68 -4.17 -1.42
N GLN A 56 17.36 -3.34 -0.42
CA GLN A 56 16.80 -3.77 0.87
C GLN A 56 15.31 -4.04 0.67
N THR A 57 15.03 -5.12 -0.05
CA THR A 57 13.71 -5.74 0.05
C THR A 57 13.58 -6.25 1.48
N ASP A 58 12.57 -5.77 2.23
CA ASP A 58 12.21 -6.38 3.51
C ASP A 58 12.01 -7.88 3.22
N GLN A 59 13.00 -8.70 3.59
CA GLN A 59 12.82 -10.14 3.55
C GLN A 59 11.79 -10.43 4.63
N MET A 60 10.53 -10.58 4.23
CA MET A 60 9.61 -11.33 5.07
C MET A 60 10.16 -12.74 5.13
N SER A 61 10.96 -13.03 6.16
CA SER A 61 11.21 -14.39 6.59
C SER A 61 9.88 -14.94 7.09
N VAL A 62 9.02 -15.31 6.15
CA VAL A 62 7.88 -16.16 6.46
C VAL A 62 8.52 -17.46 6.89
N ASN A 63 8.61 -17.66 8.19
CA ASN A 63 9.09 -18.89 8.80
C ASN A 63 8.10 -19.99 8.39
N ARG A 64 8.32 -20.60 7.22
CA ARG A 64 7.45 -21.62 6.62
C ARG A 64 7.25 -22.84 7.52
N MET A 65 8.04 -22.97 8.58
CA MET A 65 7.90 -24.04 9.56
C MET A 65 6.68 -23.89 10.47
N GLU A 66 6.13 -22.70 10.71
CA GLU A 66 4.94 -22.57 11.58
C GLU A 66 3.60 -22.78 10.84
N VAL A 67 3.56 -22.60 9.53
CA VAL A 67 2.32 -22.75 8.74
C VAL A 67 2.04 -24.22 8.36
N ALA A 68 2.99 -25.13 8.59
CA ALA A 68 2.81 -26.55 8.30
C ALA A 68 1.98 -27.32 9.36
N VAL A 69 1.69 -26.72 10.53
CA VAL A 69 1.09 -27.44 11.68
C VAL A 69 -0.37 -27.07 11.95
N SER A 70 -1.12 -26.55 10.97
CA SER A 70 -2.56 -26.29 11.15
C SER A 70 -3.50 -26.99 10.16
N VAL A 71 -2.97 -27.76 9.19
CA VAL A 71 -3.80 -28.43 8.17
C VAL A 71 -3.92 -29.95 8.37
N ILE A 72 -3.19 -30.56 9.31
CA ILE A 72 -3.20 -32.04 9.46
C ILE A 72 -4.35 -32.55 10.37
N HIS A 73 -4.92 -31.72 11.26
CA HIS A 73 -5.85 -32.23 12.28
C HIS A 73 -7.35 -32.21 11.92
N LYS A 74 -7.76 -31.83 10.70
CA LYS A 74 -9.20 -31.85 10.34
C LYS A 74 -9.68 -33.12 9.66
N ASN A 75 -8.79 -34.00 9.20
CA ASN A 75 -9.19 -35.20 8.47
C ASN A 75 -8.84 -36.53 9.17
N PHE A 76 -8.16 -36.51 10.32
CA PHE A 76 -7.74 -37.76 10.97
C PHE A 76 -8.88 -38.52 11.67
N ASP A 77 -10.02 -37.89 11.93
CA ASP A 77 -11.19 -38.52 12.57
C ASP A 77 -12.21 -39.11 11.60
N LYS A 78 -12.07 -38.87 10.28
CA LYS A 78 -13.09 -39.32 9.32
C LYS A 78 -12.91 -40.77 8.85
N ASP A 79 -11.68 -41.29 8.87
CA ASP A 79 -11.39 -42.65 8.38
C ASP A 79 -11.46 -43.73 9.48
N LYS A 80 -11.62 -43.34 10.76
CA LYS A 80 -11.75 -44.32 11.87
C LYS A 80 -13.17 -44.79 12.15
N LYS A 81 -14.19 -44.16 11.54
CA LYS A 81 -15.60 -44.53 11.74
C LYS A 81 -16.19 -45.45 10.68
N GLU A 82 -15.53 -45.64 9.53
CA GLU A 82 -16.08 -46.47 8.44
C GLU A 82 -15.58 -47.92 8.44
N GLY A 83 -14.68 -48.30 9.36
CA GLY A 83 -14.12 -49.66 9.42
C GLY A 83 -14.78 -50.63 10.40
N LYS A 84 -15.98 -50.33 10.94
CA LYS A 84 -16.64 -51.17 11.96
C LYS A 84 -18.01 -51.75 11.60
N ASP A 85 -18.45 -51.63 10.35
CA ASP A 85 -19.71 -52.25 9.88
C ASP A 85 -19.53 -52.90 8.48
N ALA A 86 -18.82 -54.02 8.43
CA ALA A 86 -18.83 -55.06 7.37
C ALA A 86 -17.81 -56.12 7.83
N THR A 87 -18.12 -57.37 8.17
CA THR A 87 -19.20 -58.27 7.76
C THR A 87 -19.26 -59.40 8.81
N GLU A 88 -20.44 -60.02 8.94
CA GLU A 88 -20.75 -61.25 9.69
C GLU A 88 -19.72 -62.40 9.56
#